data_AF-A0AAN6Y973-F1
#
_entry.id   AF-A0AAN6Y973-F1
#
_cell.length_a   1.000
_cell.length_b   1.000
_cell.length_c   1.000
_cell.angle_alpha   90.00
_cell.angle_beta   90.00
_cell.angle_gamma   90.00
#
_symmetry.space_group_name_H-M   'P 1'
#
loop_
_entity.id
_entity.type
_entity.pdbx_description
1 polymer ?
#
loop_
_entity_poly.entity_id
_entity_poly.type
_entity_poly.pdbx_seq_one_letter_code
_entity_poly.pdbx_strand_id
1 'polypeptide(L)'
;MPDEDLITYASACASRNEDLFALLSVDATASESEIRRAFRKKALTAHPDKAGSSYDPALYTRLEKARDVLISPEAREAYQNGMRAILQKQQAKDAMSARQRRFAEDLEAREQAAAAAASKKQKTGGGQQQEQELSAELQASLARGRAILEERNRKIREAEERERLRKEREDKEMEEKEADLERRLKEIERRKAEKKKLRKADKKDKKNDAKVELSGSRGASPPPLQAGKEEEGQTGTAAPPTDNEDTAPGGGGFPALMARLKAAQAKKEEEKKRRAMEEAMKA
;
A
#
# COMPACT_ATOMS: atom_id res chain seq x y z
N MET A 1 -15.34 7.84 20.67
CA MET A 1 -14.04 7.42 20.13
C MET A 1 -13.50 8.58 19.32
N PRO A 2 -12.20 8.85 19.35
CA PRO A 2 -11.58 9.71 18.35
C PRO A 2 -11.71 9.04 16.98
N ASP A 3 -11.81 9.84 15.91
CA ASP A 3 -11.86 9.31 14.55
C ASP A 3 -10.46 8.82 14.16
N GLU A 4 -10.18 7.52 14.34
CA GLU A 4 -8.90 6.89 14.01
C GLU A 4 -8.50 7.14 12.54
N ASP A 5 -9.48 7.25 11.65
CA ASP A 5 -9.32 7.63 10.24
C ASP A 5 -8.73 9.04 10.08
N LEU A 6 -9.11 10.02 10.92
CA LEU A 6 -8.54 11.37 10.89
C LEU A 6 -7.10 11.38 11.41
N ILE A 7 -6.79 10.61 12.45
CA ILE A 7 -5.41 10.48 12.98
C ILE A 7 -4.51 9.77 11.96
N THR A 8 -5.03 8.75 11.28
CA THR A 8 -4.33 8.04 10.19
C THR A 8 -4.11 8.97 9.00
N TYR A 9 -5.11 9.77 8.62
CA TYR A 9 -4.97 10.75 7.54
C TYR A 9 -4.00 11.88 7.90
N ALA A 10 -4.02 12.37 9.15
CA ALA A 10 -3.10 13.37 9.69
C ALA A 10 -1.64 12.92 9.62
N SER A 11 -1.35 11.72 10.13
CA SER A 11 0.00 11.12 10.09
C SER A 11 0.46 10.81 8.66
N ALA A 12 -0.45 10.43 7.76
CA ALA A 12 -0.15 10.28 6.32
C ALA A 12 0.18 11.62 5.64
N CYS A 13 -0.55 12.70 5.93
CA CYS A 13 -0.26 14.04 5.41
C CYS A 13 1.09 14.56 5.90
N ALA A 14 1.40 14.36 7.19
CA ALA A 14 2.73 14.67 7.72
C ALA A 14 3.83 13.86 6.99
N SER A 15 3.62 12.56 6.78
CA SER A 15 4.57 11.70 6.07
C SER A 15 4.81 12.11 4.60
N ARG A 16 3.83 12.78 3.97
CA ARG A 16 3.92 13.32 2.60
C ARG A 16 4.42 14.77 2.54
N ASN A 17 4.79 15.39 3.67
CA ASN A 17 5.14 16.81 3.78
C ASN A 17 4.06 17.76 3.23
N GLU A 18 2.78 17.41 3.41
CA GLU A 18 1.66 18.29 3.05
C GLU A 18 1.39 19.30 4.16
N ASP A 19 1.48 20.59 3.85
CA ASP A 19 1.11 21.67 4.78
C ASP A 19 -0.41 21.92 4.78
N LEU A 20 -1.09 21.43 5.83
CA LEU A 20 -2.53 21.59 6.01
C LEU A 20 -2.93 23.03 6.40
N PHE A 21 -2.03 23.77 7.07
CA PHE A 21 -2.26 25.16 7.45
C PHE A 21 -2.17 26.07 6.22
N ALA A 22 -1.12 25.91 5.40
CA ALA A 22 -1.00 26.61 4.12
C ALA A 22 -2.13 26.23 3.14
N LEU A 23 -2.55 24.96 3.11
CA LEU A 23 -3.69 24.51 2.29
C LEU A 23 -4.98 25.26 2.64
N LEU A 24 -5.20 25.64 3.91
CA LEU A 24 -6.32 26.48 4.33
C LEU A 24 -5.99 27.99 4.36
N SER A 25 -4.74 28.39 4.12
CA SER A 25 -4.21 29.75 4.28
C SER A 25 -4.49 30.32 5.68
N VAL A 26 -4.16 29.53 6.69
CA VAL A 26 -4.15 29.91 8.11
C VAL A 26 -2.74 29.75 8.68
N ASP A 27 -2.46 30.45 9.77
CA ASP A 27 -1.20 30.27 10.51
C ASP A 27 -1.23 29.01 11.40
N ALA A 28 -0.05 28.49 11.78
CA ALA A 28 0.07 27.34 12.67
C ALA A 28 -0.54 27.58 14.08
N THR A 29 -0.56 28.83 14.54
CA THR A 29 -1.17 29.27 15.81
C THR A 29 -2.69 29.50 15.73
N ALA A 30 -3.30 29.31 14.56
CA ALA A 30 -4.70 29.68 14.34
C ALA A 30 -5.69 28.95 15.26
N SER A 31 -6.63 29.79 15.72
CA SER A 31 -8.03 29.55 16.05
C SER A 31 -8.75 28.34 15.45
N GLU A 32 -9.41 27.47 16.23
CA GLU A 32 -10.43 26.59 15.66
C GLU A 32 -11.53 27.39 14.92
N SER A 33 -11.92 28.54 15.49
CA SER A 33 -12.89 29.47 14.88
C SER A 33 -12.38 30.07 13.56
N GLU A 34 -11.07 30.32 13.47
CA GLU A 34 -10.39 30.88 12.30
C GLU A 34 -10.21 29.83 11.21
N ILE A 35 -9.83 28.59 11.57
CA ILE A 35 -9.79 27.42 10.70
C ILE A 35 -11.16 27.18 10.06
N ARG A 36 -12.23 27.15 10.87
CA ARG A 36 -13.61 27.05 10.36
C ARG A 36 -13.97 28.20 9.40
N ARG A 37 -13.52 29.43 9.68
CA ARG A 37 -13.78 30.62 8.82
C ARG A 37 -12.98 30.59 7.51
N ALA A 38 -11.72 30.18 7.56
CA ALA A 38 -10.83 30.06 6.40
C ALA A 38 -11.29 28.92 5.48
N PHE A 39 -11.69 27.77 6.05
CA PHE A 39 -12.36 26.70 5.30
C PHE A 39 -13.57 27.24 4.54
N ARG A 40 -14.51 27.94 5.20
CA ARG A 40 -15.69 28.50 4.49
C ARG A 40 -15.31 29.42 3.33
N LYS A 41 -14.25 30.23 3.46
CA LYS A 41 -13.75 31.08 2.37
C LYS A 41 -13.21 30.26 1.19
N LYS A 42 -12.34 29.29 1.44
CA LYS A 42 -11.74 28.44 0.38
C LYS A 42 -12.72 27.43 -0.22
N ALA A 43 -13.62 26.87 0.59
CA ALA A 43 -14.69 26.01 0.15
C ALA A 43 -15.60 26.75 -0.86
N LEU A 44 -15.96 28.02 -0.60
CA LEU A 44 -16.74 28.81 -1.55
C LEU A 44 -16.04 29.00 -2.91
N THR A 45 -14.72 29.12 -2.96
CA THR A 45 -13.98 29.22 -4.24
C THR A 45 -13.78 27.87 -4.93
N ALA A 46 -13.81 26.76 -4.18
CA ALA A 46 -13.61 25.40 -4.68
C ALA A 46 -14.91 24.60 -4.83
N HIS A 47 -16.08 25.19 -4.55
CA HIS A 47 -17.38 24.55 -4.65
C HIS A 47 -17.79 24.44 -6.13
N PRO A 48 -18.40 23.33 -6.60
CA PRO A 48 -18.73 23.13 -8.02
C PRO A 48 -19.59 24.26 -8.61
N ASP A 49 -20.55 24.77 -7.82
CA ASP A 49 -21.43 25.90 -8.18
C ASP A 49 -20.69 27.21 -8.53
N LYS A 50 -19.51 27.44 -7.94
CA LYS A 50 -18.73 28.67 -8.12
C LYS A 50 -17.46 28.49 -8.94
N ALA A 51 -16.85 27.31 -8.89
CA ALA A 51 -15.64 26.99 -9.63
C ALA A 51 -15.92 26.65 -11.11
N GLY A 52 -17.14 26.16 -11.43
CA GLY A 52 -17.55 25.85 -12.79
C GLY A 52 -16.57 24.90 -13.50
N SER A 53 -15.97 25.36 -14.60
CA SER A 53 -14.97 24.59 -15.37
C SER A 53 -13.64 24.34 -14.63
N SER A 54 -13.36 25.08 -13.56
CA SER A 54 -12.14 24.96 -12.75
C SER A 54 -12.35 24.16 -11.47
N TYR A 55 -13.46 23.40 -11.37
CA TYR A 55 -13.75 22.56 -10.22
C TYR A 55 -12.85 21.31 -10.17
N ASP A 56 -12.10 21.15 -9.08
CA ASP A 56 -11.41 19.90 -8.74
C ASP A 56 -12.07 19.25 -7.50
N PRO A 57 -12.74 18.09 -7.65
CA PRO A 57 -13.33 17.38 -6.53
C PRO A 57 -12.27 16.88 -5.53
N ALA A 58 -11.06 16.54 -5.99
CA ALA A 58 -10.00 16.05 -5.11
C ALA A 58 -9.49 17.16 -4.18
N LEU A 59 -9.31 18.37 -4.70
CA LEU A 59 -8.97 19.56 -3.90
C LEU A 59 -10.07 19.90 -2.89
N TYR A 60 -11.34 19.82 -3.27
CA TYR A 60 -12.45 20.08 -2.34
C TYR A 60 -12.48 19.07 -1.19
N THR A 61 -12.41 17.76 -1.48
CA THR A 61 -12.30 16.72 -0.43
C THR A 61 -11.04 16.86 0.43
N ARG A 62 -9.91 17.32 -0.14
CA ARG A 62 -8.68 17.59 0.63
C ARG A 62 -8.86 18.76 1.60
N LEU A 63 -9.56 19.83 1.19
CA LEU A 63 -9.89 20.96 2.06
C LEU A 63 -10.80 20.55 3.22
N GLU A 64 -11.79 19.68 2.98
CA GLU A 64 -12.66 19.14 4.02
C GLU A 64 -11.87 18.31 5.04
N LYS A 65 -11.07 17.34 4.57
CA LYS A 65 -10.23 16.53 5.48
C LYS A 65 -9.19 17.36 6.23
N ALA A 66 -8.62 18.39 5.60
CA ALA A 66 -7.70 19.31 6.26
C ALA A 66 -8.38 20.11 7.38
N ARG A 67 -9.60 20.60 7.14
CA ARG A 67 -10.43 21.25 8.17
C ARG A 67 -10.64 20.30 9.35
N ASP A 68 -11.05 19.06 9.08
CA ASP A 68 -11.41 18.10 10.12
C ASP A 68 -10.20 17.67 10.98
N VAL A 69 -9.04 17.47 10.35
CA VAL A 69 -7.77 17.24 11.07
C VAL A 69 -7.37 18.43 11.94
N LEU A 70 -7.50 19.66 11.45
CA LEU A 70 -7.08 20.85 12.21
C LEU A 70 -8.08 21.29 13.29
N ILE A 71 -9.34 20.83 13.21
CA ILE A 71 -10.37 21.02 14.24
C ILE A 71 -10.21 19.99 15.36
N SER A 72 -9.99 18.71 15.03
CA SER A 72 -9.79 17.66 16.04
C SER A 72 -8.46 17.84 16.76
N PRO A 73 -8.44 17.99 18.10
CA PRO A 73 -7.20 18.27 18.84
C PRO A 73 -6.19 17.11 18.73
N GLU A 74 -6.67 15.86 18.80
CA GLU A 74 -5.83 14.67 18.69
C GLU A 74 -5.22 14.51 17.28
N ALA A 75 -6.01 14.75 16.23
CA ALA A 75 -5.53 14.67 14.86
C ALA A 75 -4.56 15.84 14.54
N ARG A 76 -4.83 17.05 15.06
CA ARG A 76 -3.92 18.20 14.96
C ARG A 76 -2.59 17.92 15.68
N GLU A 77 -2.63 17.32 16.87
CA GLU A 77 -1.41 16.94 17.60
C GLU A 77 -0.62 15.86 16.84
N ALA A 78 -1.28 14.81 16.35
CA ALA A 78 -0.63 13.75 15.57
C ALA A 78 0.08 14.31 14.31
N TYR A 79 -0.59 15.22 13.59
CA TYR A 79 0.00 15.95 12.47
C TYR A 79 1.20 16.80 12.89
N GLN A 80 1.05 17.65 13.90
CA GLN A 80 2.11 18.53 14.40
C GLN A 80 3.31 17.74 14.97
N ASN A 81 3.08 16.58 15.58
CA ASN A 81 4.14 15.68 16.06
C ASN A 81 4.90 15.07 14.86
N GLY A 82 4.19 14.58 13.85
CA GLY A 82 4.80 14.08 12.60
C GLY A 82 5.68 15.13 11.92
N MET A 83 5.19 16.37 11.80
CA MET A 83 5.95 17.49 11.21
C MET A 83 7.19 17.84 12.06
N ARG A 84 7.06 17.93 13.39
CA ARG A 84 8.20 18.13 14.30
C ARG A 84 9.26 17.03 14.17
N ALA A 85 8.85 15.77 14.11
CA ALA A 85 9.76 14.63 13.97
C ALA A 85 10.51 14.63 12.63
N ILE A 86 9.87 15.09 11.54
CA ILE A 86 10.52 15.25 10.24
C ILE A 86 11.55 16.38 10.27
N LEU A 87 11.19 17.54 10.83
CA LEU A 87 12.09 18.68 10.98
C LEU A 87 13.32 18.33 11.85
N GLN A 88 13.12 17.65 12.99
CA GLN A 88 14.20 17.18 13.85
C GLN A 88 15.13 16.19 13.12
N LYS A 89 14.58 15.28 12.30
CA LYS A 89 15.38 14.36 11.48
C LYS A 89 16.19 15.08 10.39
N GLN A 90 15.68 16.18 9.83
CA GLN A 90 16.42 17.02 8.89
C GLN A 90 17.56 17.74 9.61
N GLN A 91 17.26 18.47 10.69
CA GLN A 91 18.26 19.16 11.51
C GLN A 91 19.38 18.23 12.01
N ALA A 92 19.06 17.00 12.42
CA ALA A 92 20.06 16.01 12.82
C ALA A 92 20.98 15.59 11.66
N LYS A 93 20.44 15.38 10.45
CA LYS A 93 21.23 15.11 9.24
C LYS A 93 22.13 16.28 8.89
N ASP A 94 21.59 17.50 8.94
CA ASP A 94 22.33 18.71 8.59
C ASP A 94 23.47 18.96 9.59
N ALA A 95 23.22 18.80 10.89
CA ALA A 95 24.23 18.89 11.94
C ALA A 95 25.34 17.83 11.78
N MET A 96 24.99 16.59 11.44
CA MET A 96 25.98 15.55 11.13
C MET A 96 26.80 15.89 9.87
N SER A 97 26.17 16.43 8.82
CA SER A 97 26.87 16.87 7.60
C SER A 97 27.83 18.04 7.88
N ALA A 98 27.46 18.96 8.78
CA ALA A 98 28.28 20.10 9.18
C ALA A 98 29.46 19.64 10.05
N ARG A 99 29.24 18.67 10.96
CA ARG A 99 30.31 18.05 11.75
C ARG A 99 31.31 17.29 10.86
N GLN A 100 30.83 16.54 9.86
CA GLN A 100 31.67 15.84 8.89
C GLN A 100 32.51 16.81 8.06
N ARG A 101 31.90 17.88 7.53
CA ARG A 101 32.62 18.94 6.79
C ARG A 101 33.71 19.60 7.63
N ARG A 102 33.39 20.05 8.85
CA ARG A 102 34.38 20.65 9.77
C ARG A 102 35.54 19.71 10.10
N PHE A 103 35.28 18.41 10.22
CA PHE A 103 36.34 17.44 10.48
C PHE A 103 37.24 17.22 9.26
N ALA A 104 36.68 17.18 8.05
CA ALA A 104 37.45 17.15 6.82
C ALA A 104 38.28 18.43 6.63
N GLU A 105 37.69 19.61 6.86
CA GLU A 105 38.36 20.91 6.80
C GLU A 105 39.51 21.04 7.81
N ASP A 106 39.35 20.57 9.06
CA ASP A 106 40.42 20.56 10.08
C ASP A 106 41.54 19.57 9.74
N LEU A 107 41.21 18.38 9.20
CA LEU A 107 42.23 17.45 8.71
C LEU A 107 43.01 18.03 7.52
N GLU A 108 42.31 18.55 6.51
CA GLU A 108 42.93 19.15 5.33
C GLU A 108 43.83 20.34 5.71
N ALA A 109 43.36 21.22 6.60
CA ALA A 109 44.17 22.35 7.09
C ALA A 109 45.46 21.89 7.80
N ARG A 110 45.40 20.80 8.58
CA ARG A 110 46.58 20.21 9.24
C ARG A 110 47.52 19.55 8.24
N GLU A 111 47.00 18.83 7.25
CA GLU A 111 47.78 18.21 6.18
C GLU A 111 48.48 19.27 5.32
N GLN A 112 47.76 20.34 4.92
CA GLN A 112 48.33 21.48 4.20
C GLN A 112 49.41 22.20 5.03
N ALA A 113 49.18 22.43 6.32
CA ALA A 113 50.18 23.03 7.21
C ALA A 113 51.42 22.14 7.39
N ALA A 114 51.25 20.82 7.51
CA ALA A 114 52.35 19.86 7.57
C ALA A 114 53.13 19.80 6.26
N ALA A 115 52.45 19.81 5.10
CA ALA A 115 53.08 19.86 3.77
C ALA A 115 53.83 21.19 3.53
N ALA A 116 53.29 22.32 4.00
CA ALA A 116 53.97 23.61 3.97
C ALA A 116 55.23 23.62 4.86
N ALA A 117 55.18 22.99 6.04
CA ALA A 117 56.35 22.84 6.91
C ALA A 117 57.40 21.88 6.31
N ALA A 118 56.97 20.77 5.70
CA ALA A 118 57.83 19.78 5.05
C ALA A 118 58.54 20.37 3.82
N SER A 119 57.82 21.02 2.92
CA SER A 119 58.39 21.68 1.73
C SER A 119 59.37 22.80 2.10
N LYS A 120 59.09 23.58 3.15
CA LYS A 120 60.03 24.58 3.70
C LYS A 120 61.33 23.94 4.21
N LYS A 121 61.27 22.71 4.72
CA LYS A 121 62.43 21.93 5.20
C LYS A 121 63.20 21.25 4.06
N GLN A 122 62.51 20.70 3.06
CA GLN A 122 63.12 20.17 1.82
C GLN A 122 63.90 21.25 1.05
N LYS A 123 63.35 22.48 0.98
CA LYS A 123 64.00 23.61 0.29
C LYS A 123 65.33 24.05 0.94
N THR A 124 65.63 23.57 2.15
CA THR A 124 66.92 23.77 2.83
C THR A 124 67.87 22.56 2.77
N GLY A 125 67.46 21.45 2.15
CA GLY A 125 68.32 20.29 1.90
C GLY A 125 67.55 18.99 1.68
N GLY A 126 67.75 18.35 0.53
CA GLY A 126 67.18 17.03 0.18
C GLY A 126 67.66 16.57 -1.20
N GLY A 127 68.12 15.32 -1.31
CA GLY A 127 68.66 14.77 -2.56
C GLY A 127 67.57 14.18 -3.47
N GLN A 128 67.75 14.34 -4.79
CA GLN A 128 66.76 14.01 -5.83
C GLN A 128 66.19 12.57 -5.80
N GLN A 129 66.90 11.61 -5.21
CA GLN A 129 66.50 10.20 -5.17
C GLN A 129 65.33 9.94 -4.20
N GLN A 130 65.33 10.54 -3.00
CA GLN A 130 64.26 10.35 -2.01
C GLN A 130 62.92 10.94 -2.49
N GLU A 131 62.96 12.00 -3.28
CA GLU A 131 61.76 12.64 -3.84
C GLU A 131 61.09 11.77 -4.90
N GLN A 132 61.88 11.10 -5.74
CA GLN A 132 61.38 10.11 -6.71
C GLN A 132 60.73 8.92 -5.99
N GLU A 133 61.36 8.39 -4.95
CA GLU A 133 60.85 7.24 -4.18
C GLU A 133 59.52 7.55 -3.48
N LEU A 134 59.42 8.72 -2.80
CA LEU A 134 58.14 9.20 -2.24
C LEU A 134 57.05 9.38 -3.31
N SER A 135 57.41 9.92 -4.48
CA SER A 135 56.44 10.14 -5.56
C SER A 135 55.86 8.83 -6.10
N ALA A 136 56.71 7.79 -6.22
CA ALA A 136 56.31 6.46 -6.63
C ALA A 136 55.44 5.77 -5.57
N GLU A 137 55.76 5.92 -4.27
CA GLU A 137 54.95 5.39 -3.18
C GLU A 137 53.57 6.07 -3.11
N LEU A 138 53.49 7.39 -3.26
CA LEU A 138 52.23 8.12 -3.30
C LEU A 138 51.37 7.68 -4.51
N GLN A 139 51.99 7.53 -5.69
CA GLN A 139 51.32 7.04 -6.89
C GLN A 139 50.80 5.61 -6.71
N ALA A 140 51.58 4.72 -6.08
CA ALA A 140 51.16 3.36 -5.75
C ALA A 140 50.01 3.34 -4.72
N SER A 141 50.04 4.22 -3.73
CA SER A 141 48.97 4.38 -2.73
C SER A 141 47.65 4.84 -3.37
N LEU A 142 47.72 5.86 -4.23
CA LEU A 142 46.56 6.35 -5.01
C LEU A 142 46.01 5.26 -5.96
N ALA A 143 46.89 4.47 -6.60
CA ALA A 143 46.47 3.35 -7.44
C ALA A 143 45.73 2.25 -6.64
N ARG A 144 46.23 1.90 -5.44
CA ARG A 144 45.55 0.96 -4.51
C ARG A 144 44.19 1.51 -4.07
N GLY A 145 44.11 2.78 -3.67
CA GLY A 145 42.86 3.44 -3.30
C GLY A 145 41.83 3.45 -4.44
N ARG A 146 42.28 3.75 -5.67
CA ARG A 146 41.44 3.69 -6.87
C ARG A 146 40.91 2.27 -7.13
N ALA A 147 41.76 1.25 -7.05
CA ALA A 147 41.35 -0.14 -7.26
C ALA A 147 40.28 -0.60 -6.25
N ILE A 148 40.43 -0.26 -4.97
CA ILE A 148 39.44 -0.56 -3.92
C ILE A 148 38.10 0.13 -4.21
N LEU A 149 38.12 1.39 -4.64
CA LEU A 149 36.90 2.13 -4.98
C LEU A 149 36.22 1.58 -6.23
N GLU A 150 37.00 1.16 -7.23
CA GLU A 150 36.50 0.53 -8.46
C GLU A 150 35.85 -0.83 -8.16
N GLU A 151 36.47 -1.67 -7.32
CA GLU A 151 35.88 -2.92 -6.86
C GLU A 151 34.57 -2.70 -6.08
N ARG A 152 34.53 -1.68 -5.19
CA ARG A 152 33.32 -1.29 -4.47
C ARG A 152 32.21 -0.86 -5.43
N ASN A 153 32.53 -0.02 -6.41
CA ASN A 153 31.57 0.48 -7.39
C ASN A 153 31.07 -0.65 -8.31
N ARG A 154 31.92 -1.61 -8.67
CA ARG A 154 31.54 -2.83 -9.37
C ARG A 154 30.54 -3.66 -8.56
N LYS A 155 30.82 -3.93 -7.27
CA LYS A 155 29.92 -4.66 -6.37
C LYS A 155 28.55 -3.97 -6.22
N ILE A 156 28.51 -2.63 -6.20
CA ILE A 156 27.26 -1.85 -6.20
C ILE A 156 26.47 -2.09 -7.50
N ARG A 157 27.10 -1.95 -8.67
CA ARG A 157 26.43 -2.20 -9.97
C ARG A 157 25.91 -3.64 -10.10
N GLU A 158 26.71 -4.64 -9.71
CA GLU A 158 26.28 -6.04 -9.71
C GLU A 158 25.09 -6.29 -8.76
N ALA A 159 25.01 -5.57 -7.63
CA ALA A 159 23.86 -5.63 -6.73
C ALA A 159 22.62 -4.94 -7.31
N GLU A 160 22.77 -3.76 -7.93
CA GLU A 160 21.69 -3.04 -8.61
C GLU A 160 21.11 -3.84 -9.79
N GLU A 161 21.94 -4.50 -10.60
CA GLU A 161 21.50 -5.38 -11.69
C GLU A 161 20.75 -6.61 -11.17
N ARG A 162 21.22 -7.22 -10.08
CA ARG A 162 20.49 -8.32 -9.42
C ARG A 162 19.14 -7.87 -8.88
N GLU A 163 19.06 -6.66 -8.31
CA GLU A 163 17.79 -6.10 -7.84
C GLU A 163 16.83 -5.81 -9.00
N ARG A 164 17.33 -5.25 -10.10
CA ARG A 164 16.56 -5.02 -11.34
C ARG A 164 16.01 -6.33 -11.90
N LEU A 165 16.85 -7.35 -12.04
CA LEU A 165 16.44 -8.66 -12.57
C LEU A 165 15.45 -9.37 -11.63
N ARG A 166 15.57 -9.16 -10.31
CA ARG A 166 14.56 -9.64 -9.35
C ARG A 166 13.21 -8.96 -9.56
N LYS A 167 13.18 -7.63 -9.70
CA LYS A 167 11.94 -6.88 -9.98
C LYS A 167 11.32 -7.32 -11.30
N GLU A 168 12.09 -7.42 -12.37
CA GLU A 168 11.59 -7.85 -13.69
C GLU A 168 10.97 -9.26 -13.65
N ARG A 169 11.50 -10.17 -12.82
CA ARG A 169 10.88 -11.49 -12.57
C ARG A 169 9.59 -11.37 -11.78
N GLU A 170 9.58 -10.57 -10.72
CA GLU A 170 8.39 -10.30 -9.91
C GLU A 170 7.27 -9.68 -10.78
N ASP A 171 7.60 -8.74 -11.66
CA ASP A 171 6.68 -8.10 -12.60
C ASP A 171 6.10 -9.13 -13.60
N LYS A 172 6.95 -9.95 -14.24
CA LYS A 172 6.51 -11.03 -15.15
C LYS A 172 5.61 -12.06 -14.47
N GLU A 173 5.95 -12.47 -13.26
CA GLU A 173 5.08 -13.36 -12.48
C GLU A 173 3.71 -12.71 -12.17
N MET A 174 3.65 -11.39 -12.03
CA MET A 174 2.39 -10.67 -11.80
C MET A 174 1.57 -10.54 -13.09
N GLU A 175 2.21 -10.27 -14.23
CA GLU A 175 1.56 -10.29 -15.56
C GLU A 175 0.97 -11.67 -15.89
N GLU A 176 1.69 -12.76 -15.60
CA GLU A 176 1.16 -14.13 -15.78
C GLU A 176 -0.07 -14.39 -14.89
N LYS A 177 -0.01 -13.98 -13.61
CA LYS A 177 -1.15 -14.08 -12.67
C LYS A 177 -2.35 -13.26 -13.15
N GLU A 178 -2.13 -12.07 -13.70
CA GLU A 178 -3.16 -11.21 -14.28
C GLU A 178 -3.81 -11.86 -15.50
N ALA A 179 -3.02 -12.37 -16.45
CA ALA A 179 -3.51 -13.07 -17.64
C ALA A 179 -4.35 -14.31 -17.29
N ASP A 180 -3.96 -15.07 -16.27
CA ASP A 180 -4.73 -16.23 -15.79
C ASP A 180 -6.03 -15.82 -15.07
N LEU A 181 -6.03 -14.69 -14.34
CA LEU A 181 -7.26 -14.11 -13.79
C LEU A 181 -8.21 -13.65 -14.90
N GLU A 182 -7.70 -12.97 -15.94
CA GLU A 182 -8.51 -12.60 -17.11
C GLU A 182 -9.14 -13.81 -17.80
N ARG A 183 -8.38 -14.89 -18.02
CA ARG A 183 -8.88 -16.13 -18.64
C ARG A 183 -10.03 -16.72 -17.82
N ARG A 184 -9.88 -16.77 -16.49
CA ARG A 184 -10.93 -17.22 -15.57
C ARG A 184 -12.16 -16.32 -15.61
N LEU A 185 -11.99 -15.00 -15.69
CA LEU A 185 -13.10 -14.04 -15.84
C LEU A 185 -13.85 -14.26 -17.17
N LYS A 186 -13.13 -14.33 -18.29
CA LYS A 186 -13.68 -14.59 -19.63
C LYS A 186 -14.45 -15.92 -19.68
N GLU A 187 -13.97 -16.98 -19.02
CA GLU A 187 -14.71 -18.23 -18.93
C GLU A 187 -15.95 -18.13 -18.02
N ILE A 188 -15.88 -17.45 -16.88
CA ILE A 188 -17.05 -17.18 -16.03
C ILE A 188 -18.12 -16.42 -16.81
N GLU A 189 -17.74 -15.43 -17.62
CA GLU A 189 -18.66 -14.72 -18.51
C GLU A 189 -19.25 -15.62 -19.59
N ARG A 190 -18.45 -16.48 -20.25
CA ARG A 190 -18.95 -17.45 -21.23
C ARG A 190 -19.99 -18.40 -20.61
N ARG A 191 -19.68 -18.98 -19.44
CA ARG A 191 -20.60 -19.86 -18.69
C ARG A 191 -21.87 -19.13 -18.25
N LYS A 192 -21.79 -17.85 -17.87
CA LYS A 192 -22.96 -17.00 -17.58
C LYS A 192 -23.80 -16.74 -18.83
N ALA A 193 -23.17 -16.48 -19.98
CA ALA A 193 -23.84 -16.24 -21.25
C ALA A 193 -24.54 -17.51 -21.79
N GLU A 194 -23.89 -18.67 -21.72
CA GLU A 194 -24.48 -19.98 -22.04
C GLU A 194 -25.70 -20.28 -21.15
N LYS A 195 -25.58 -20.15 -19.83
CA LYS A 195 -26.72 -20.30 -18.89
C LYS A 195 -27.86 -19.31 -19.18
N LYS A 196 -27.55 -18.08 -19.65
CA LYS A 196 -28.55 -17.09 -20.07
C LYS A 196 -29.21 -17.44 -21.41
N LYS A 197 -28.51 -18.13 -22.32
CA LYS A 197 -29.08 -18.67 -23.58
C LYS A 197 -30.00 -19.85 -23.29
N LEU A 198 -29.57 -20.82 -22.48
CA LEU A 198 -30.39 -21.96 -22.05
C LEU A 198 -31.70 -21.50 -21.39
N ARG A 199 -31.62 -20.63 -20.37
CA ARG A 199 -32.80 -20.02 -19.73
C ARG A 199 -33.74 -19.25 -20.69
N LYS A 200 -33.24 -18.79 -21.84
CA LYS A 200 -34.08 -18.16 -22.89
C LYS A 200 -34.72 -19.20 -23.82
N ALA A 201 -34.04 -20.32 -24.10
CA ALA A 201 -34.60 -21.46 -24.81
C ALA A 201 -35.73 -22.10 -24.00
N ASP A 202 -35.48 -22.47 -22.73
CA ASP A 202 -36.49 -23.02 -21.81
C ASP A 202 -37.76 -22.15 -21.72
N LYS A 203 -37.59 -20.82 -21.76
CA LYS A 203 -38.70 -19.85 -21.73
C LYS A 203 -39.41 -19.68 -23.09
N LYS A 204 -38.73 -19.98 -24.19
CA LYS A 204 -39.32 -20.00 -25.54
C LYS A 204 -40.10 -21.30 -25.76
N ASP A 205 -39.55 -22.43 -25.33
CA ASP A 205 -40.17 -23.73 -25.51
C ASP A 205 -41.45 -23.84 -24.66
N LYS A 206 -41.40 -23.46 -23.37
CA LYS A 206 -42.62 -23.27 -22.55
C LYS A 206 -43.65 -22.28 -23.12
N LYS A 207 -43.26 -21.36 -24.01
CA LYS A 207 -44.17 -20.45 -24.71
C LYS A 207 -44.72 -21.06 -26.01
N ASN A 208 -44.00 -22.00 -26.62
CA ASN A 208 -44.46 -22.76 -27.78
C ASN A 208 -45.43 -23.87 -27.34
N ASP A 209 -45.14 -24.60 -26.26
CA ASP A 209 -46.03 -25.61 -25.68
C ASP A 209 -47.40 -24.99 -25.33
N ALA A 210 -47.37 -23.84 -24.62
CA ALA A 210 -48.56 -23.04 -24.32
C ALA A 210 -49.27 -22.43 -25.55
N LYS A 211 -48.71 -22.56 -26.76
CA LYS A 211 -49.32 -22.13 -28.02
C LYS A 211 -49.86 -23.32 -28.84
N VAL A 212 -49.26 -24.51 -28.71
CA VAL A 212 -49.77 -25.76 -29.30
C VAL A 212 -51.06 -26.21 -28.61
N GLU A 213 -51.15 -26.01 -27.29
CA GLU A 213 -52.36 -26.25 -26.48
C GLU A 213 -53.56 -25.35 -26.84
N LEU A 214 -53.40 -24.33 -27.69
CA LEU A 214 -54.45 -23.33 -27.98
C LEU A 214 -55.08 -23.41 -29.39
N SER A 215 -54.87 -24.50 -30.14
CA SER A 215 -55.53 -24.73 -31.44
C SER A 215 -56.52 -25.91 -31.49
N GLY A 216 -56.93 -26.45 -30.33
CA GLY A 216 -57.92 -27.52 -30.20
C GLY A 216 -59.23 -27.06 -29.55
N SER A 217 -60.18 -26.56 -30.35
CA SER A 217 -61.58 -26.33 -29.92
C SER A 217 -62.34 -27.68 -29.84
N ARG A 218 -63.40 -27.97 -29.07
CA ARG A 218 -64.40 -27.30 -28.20
C ARG A 218 -64.76 -28.36 -27.12
N GLY A 219 -65.06 -28.07 -25.85
CA GLY A 219 -66.22 -27.32 -25.37
C GLY A 219 -67.36 -28.25 -24.90
N ALA A 220 -67.47 -28.50 -23.58
CA ALA A 220 -68.70 -28.91 -22.88
C ALA A 220 -68.54 -28.84 -21.35
N SER A 221 -69.59 -28.43 -20.65
CA SER A 221 -69.79 -28.39 -19.18
C SER A 221 -71.31 -28.29 -18.96
N PRO A 222 -71.89 -28.49 -17.74
CA PRO A 222 -71.47 -29.13 -16.48
C PRO A 222 -72.56 -30.21 -16.10
N PRO A 223 -73.11 -30.43 -14.86
CA PRO A 223 -72.76 -30.08 -13.46
C PRO A 223 -72.84 -31.31 -12.47
N PRO A 224 -73.20 -31.21 -11.16
CA PRO A 224 -72.22 -31.08 -10.06
C PRO A 224 -72.46 -32.02 -8.83
N LEU A 225 -71.90 -31.65 -7.67
CA LEU A 225 -72.05 -32.13 -6.26
C LEU A 225 -70.86 -32.99 -5.76
N GLN A 226 -70.34 -32.93 -4.53
CA GLN A 226 -70.22 -31.92 -3.45
C GLN A 226 -69.34 -32.58 -2.34
N ALA A 227 -68.41 -31.82 -1.75
CA ALA A 227 -67.76 -31.98 -0.43
C ALA A 227 -67.44 -33.38 0.20
N GLY A 228 -66.16 -33.58 0.56
CA GLY A 228 -65.69 -34.58 1.52
C GLY A 228 -64.27 -34.25 2.02
N LYS A 229 -63.98 -34.49 3.31
CA LYS A 229 -62.67 -34.30 3.97
C LYS A 229 -61.94 -35.65 4.15
N GLU A 230 -60.76 -35.57 4.78
CA GLU A 230 -59.98 -36.65 5.43
C GLU A 230 -59.19 -37.55 4.47
N GLU A 231 -58.12 -38.25 4.88
CA GLU A 231 -56.92 -38.01 5.71
C GLU A 231 -56.07 -39.32 5.59
N GLU A 232 -54.81 -39.28 6.04
CA GLU A 232 -53.96 -40.45 6.41
C GLU A 232 -53.37 -41.41 5.34
N GLY A 233 -52.23 -42.03 5.70
CA GLY A 233 -51.54 -43.11 4.95
C GLY A 233 -50.10 -42.82 4.49
N GLN A 234 -49.19 -42.34 5.34
CA GLN A 234 -48.18 -43.16 6.06
C GLN A 234 -47.35 -44.19 5.25
N THR A 235 -46.05 -43.92 5.07
CA THR A 235 -44.85 -44.73 5.44
C THR A 235 -43.63 -43.79 5.28
N GLY A 236 -42.48 -43.93 5.93
CA GLY A 236 -42.00 -44.87 6.94
C GLY A 236 -40.53 -44.56 7.28
N THR A 237 -40.32 -43.90 8.42
CA THR A 237 -39.15 -43.92 9.33
C THR A 237 -37.96 -44.85 9.02
N ALA A 238 -36.72 -44.33 9.10
CA ALA A 238 -35.63 -44.89 9.95
C ALA A 238 -34.31 -44.09 9.93
N ALA A 239 -33.88 -43.65 11.13
CA ALA A 239 -32.51 -43.36 11.60
C ALA A 239 -32.50 -43.72 13.12
N PRO A 240 -31.42 -43.56 13.94
CA PRO A 240 -29.97 -43.34 13.69
C PRO A 240 -29.21 -44.70 13.87
N PRO A 241 -28.11 -44.94 14.65
CA PRO A 241 -27.20 -44.09 15.48
C PRO A 241 -26.16 -43.29 14.64
N THR A 242 -25.22 -42.45 15.09
CA THR A 242 -24.36 -42.16 16.29
C THR A 242 -23.00 -42.90 16.34
N ASP A 243 -21.85 -42.30 16.72
CA ASP A 243 -21.54 -41.01 17.37
C ASP A 243 -20.25 -40.35 16.79
N ASN A 244 -20.20 -39.01 16.72
CA ASN A 244 -19.15 -38.17 17.34
C ASN A 244 -19.26 -36.68 16.91
N GLU A 245 -19.41 -35.84 17.92
CA GLU A 245 -19.36 -34.38 17.95
C GLU A 245 -18.28 -33.73 17.06
N ASP A 246 -18.67 -32.78 16.21
CA ASP A 246 -18.07 -31.43 16.27
C ASP A 246 -18.95 -30.38 15.55
N THR A 247 -19.23 -29.26 16.22
CA THR A 247 -20.27 -28.31 15.81
C THR A 247 -19.76 -27.24 14.84
N ALA A 248 -20.36 -27.13 13.65
CA ALA A 248 -20.10 -26.04 12.69
C ALA A 248 -21.41 -25.37 12.22
N PRO A 249 -21.74 -24.15 12.68
CA PRO A 249 -22.90 -23.42 12.17
C PRO A 249 -22.61 -22.85 10.78
N GLY A 250 -23.57 -22.99 9.87
CA GLY A 250 -23.53 -22.36 8.55
C GLY A 250 -23.79 -20.86 8.59
N GLY A 251 -23.48 -20.17 7.49
CA GLY A 251 -23.87 -18.76 7.28
C GLY A 251 -22.72 -17.75 7.37
N GLY A 252 -21.73 -17.84 6.46
CA GLY A 252 -20.68 -16.84 6.32
C GLY A 252 -20.41 -16.52 4.86
N GLY A 253 -20.85 -15.34 4.39
CA GLY A 253 -20.54 -14.86 3.04
C GLY A 253 -19.04 -14.60 2.83
N PHE A 254 -18.65 -14.21 1.61
CA PHE A 254 -17.26 -13.93 1.22
C PHE A 254 -16.42 -13.13 2.24
N PRO A 255 -16.94 -12.11 2.96
CA PRO A 255 -16.18 -11.43 4.02
C PRO A 255 -15.72 -12.33 5.16
N ALA A 256 -16.54 -13.29 5.60
CA ALA A 256 -16.20 -14.23 6.68
C ALA A 256 -15.13 -15.23 6.23
N LEU A 257 -15.19 -15.68 4.98
CA LEU A 257 -14.13 -16.51 4.38
C LEU A 257 -12.81 -15.74 4.30
N MET A 258 -12.84 -14.47 3.89
CA MET A 258 -11.65 -13.61 3.83
C MET A 258 -11.07 -13.30 5.21
N ALA A 259 -11.91 -13.12 6.24
CA ALA A 259 -11.46 -12.98 7.62
C ALA A 259 -10.74 -14.25 8.11
N ARG A 260 -11.30 -15.43 7.84
CA ARG A 260 -10.70 -16.73 8.19
C ARG A 260 -9.37 -16.97 7.43
N LEU A 261 -9.29 -16.56 6.17
CA LEU A 261 -8.07 -16.63 5.37
C LEU A 261 -6.97 -15.69 5.91
N LYS A 262 -7.31 -14.44 6.24
CA LYS A 262 -6.37 -13.48 6.85
C LYS A 262 -5.87 -13.97 8.22
N ALA A 263 -6.75 -14.51 9.06
CA ALA A 263 -6.37 -15.10 10.35
C ALA A 263 -5.41 -16.29 10.20
N ALA A 264 -5.63 -17.15 9.18
CA ALA A 264 -4.72 -18.25 8.87
C ALA A 264 -3.34 -17.77 8.36
N GLN A 265 -3.32 -16.72 7.53
CA GLN A 265 -2.07 -16.09 7.08
C GLN A 265 -1.29 -15.44 8.23
N ALA A 266 -1.96 -14.70 9.11
CA ALA A 266 -1.34 -14.07 10.28
C ALA A 266 -0.66 -15.09 11.21
N LYS A 267 -1.34 -16.21 11.54
CA LYS A 267 -0.75 -17.29 12.33
C LYS A 267 0.50 -17.90 11.67
N LYS A 268 0.48 -18.07 10.35
CA LYS A 268 1.61 -18.61 9.59
C LYS A 268 2.80 -17.65 9.55
N GLU A 269 2.58 -16.34 9.54
CA GLU A 269 3.65 -15.35 9.68
C GLU A 269 4.21 -15.29 11.11
N GLU A 270 3.35 -15.38 12.12
CA GLU A 270 3.76 -15.37 13.53
C GLU A 270 4.62 -16.60 13.86
N GLU A 271 4.22 -17.78 13.39
CA GLU A 271 5.00 -19.01 13.50
C GLU A 271 6.34 -18.92 12.76
N LYS A 272 6.36 -18.32 11.56
CA LYS A 272 7.59 -18.07 10.80
C LYS A 272 8.52 -17.08 11.53
N LYS A 273 7.98 -16.03 12.14
CA LYS A 273 8.74 -15.08 12.97
C LYS A 273 9.29 -15.76 14.23
N ARG A 274 8.50 -16.58 14.91
CA ARG A 274 8.92 -17.35 16.09
C ARG A 274 10.06 -18.31 15.74
N ARG A 275 9.95 -19.03 14.62
CA ARG A 275 10.99 -19.93 14.12
C ARG A 275 12.27 -19.19 13.74
N ALA A 276 12.17 -18.06 13.05
CA ALA A 276 13.33 -17.21 12.71
C ALA A 276 14.01 -16.64 13.96
N MET A 277 13.24 -16.30 15.00
CA MET A 277 13.77 -15.84 16.29
C MET A 277 14.45 -16.97 17.08
N GLU A 278 13.91 -18.19 17.05
CA GLU A 278 14.54 -19.37 17.65
C GLU A 278 15.84 -19.76 16.93
N GLU A 279 15.85 -19.65 15.59
CA GLU A 279 17.02 -19.91 14.75
C GLU A 279 18.11 -18.85 14.98
N ALA A 280 17.75 -17.58 15.12
CA ALA A 280 18.66 -16.49 15.49
C ALA A 280 19.14 -16.53 16.95
N MET A 281 18.53 -17.34 17.82
CA MET A 281 18.97 -17.56 19.21
C MET A 281 19.88 -18.80 19.35
N LYS A 282 19.99 -19.62 18.29
CA LYS A 282 20.84 -20.82 18.21
C LYS A 282 22.13 -20.60 17.39
N ALA A 283 22.32 -19.41 16.81
CA ALA A 283 23.48 -19.00 16.04
C ALA A 283 24.34 -18.00 16.82
#